data_AF-A0A9X7VZ44-F1
#
_entry.id   AF-A0A9X7VZ44-F1
#
_cell.length_a   1.000
_cell.length_b   1.000
_cell.length_c   1.000
_cell.angle_alpha   90.00
_cell.angle_beta   90.00
_cell.angle_gamma   90.00
#
_symmetry.space_group_name_H-M   'P 1'
#
loop_
_entity.id
_entity.type
_entity.pdbx_description
1 polymer ?
#
loop_
_entity_poly.entity_id
_entity_poly.type
_entity_poly.pdbx_seq_one_letter_code
_entity_poly.pdbx_strand_id
1 'polypeptide(L)'
;MDNTEKYSHWEDIASYDLGTAEAMFDSGRYLYVVFMCQQAIEKLSKGLYVYYTNLEATRTHNINIVLSPLFQEGSALHAEISTFKNLYAPFFAELLAYYISERYPSYKERLSSAIGPEQANSVLQRTKEAFKWLQSQKK
;
A
#
# COMPACT_ATOMS: atom_id res chain seq x y z
N MET A 1 12.93 20.38 3.69
CA MET A 1 11.73 19.79 4.29
C MET A 1 12.12 18.95 5.47
N ASP A 2 11.44 19.11 6.60
CA ASP A 2 11.58 18.17 7.72
C ASP A 2 10.88 16.83 7.44
N ASN A 3 11.02 15.86 8.33
CA ASN A 3 10.42 14.53 8.15
C ASN A 3 8.89 14.54 8.15
N THR A 4 8.28 15.49 8.85
CA THR A 4 6.81 15.65 8.89
C THR A 4 6.32 16.16 7.55
N GLU A 5 6.96 17.19 6.99
CA GLU A 5 6.63 17.73 5.67
C GLU A 5 6.84 16.67 4.57
N LYS A 6 7.93 15.89 4.65
CA LYS A 6 8.17 14.78 3.72
C LYS A 6 7.07 13.72 3.83
N TYR A 7 6.68 13.35 5.04
CA TYR A 7 5.59 12.41 5.27
C TYR A 7 4.27 12.94 4.68
N SER A 8 3.91 14.19 4.96
CA SER A 8 2.66 14.78 4.45
C SER A 8 2.60 14.76 2.94
N HIS A 9 3.72 15.04 2.26
CA HIS A 9 3.77 14.89 0.81
C HIS A 9 3.46 13.45 0.34
N TRP A 10 4.03 12.44 1.00
CA TRP A 10 3.73 11.03 0.71
C TRP A 10 2.29 10.65 1.03
N GLU A 11 1.74 11.17 2.13
CA GLU A 11 0.36 10.93 2.55
C GLU A 11 -0.65 11.54 1.57
N ASP A 12 -0.40 12.75 1.07
CA ASP A 12 -1.25 13.43 0.10
C ASP A 12 -1.36 12.62 -1.19
N ILE A 13 -0.22 12.20 -1.76
CA ILE A 13 -0.21 11.41 -2.99
C ILE A 13 -0.79 10.00 -2.78
N ALA A 14 -0.60 9.42 -1.59
CA ALA A 14 -1.20 8.13 -1.24
C ALA A 14 -2.72 8.22 -1.11
N SER A 15 -3.22 9.31 -0.52
CA SER A 15 -4.66 9.58 -0.36
C SER A 15 -5.33 9.84 -1.70
N TYR A 16 -4.66 10.58 -2.59
CA TYR A 16 -5.13 10.78 -3.97
C TYR A 16 -5.27 9.45 -4.73
N ASP A 17 -4.30 8.55 -4.57
CA ASP A 17 -4.35 7.22 -5.19
C ASP A 17 -5.47 6.36 -4.62
N LEU A 18 -5.74 6.45 -3.31
CA LEU A 18 -6.86 5.74 -2.69
C LEU A 18 -8.21 6.25 -3.22
N GLY A 19 -8.39 7.57 -3.32
CA GLY A 19 -9.58 8.17 -3.94
C GLY A 19 -9.71 7.80 -5.42
N THR A 20 -8.60 7.65 -6.13
CA THR A 20 -8.60 7.14 -7.51
C THR A 20 -9.04 5.69 -7.56
N ALA A 21 -8.64 4.84 -6.60
CA ALA A 21 -9.10 3.45 -6.51
C ALA A 21 -10.63 3.38 -6.35
N GLU A 22 -11.22 4.26 -5.55
CA GLU A 22 -12.68 4.40 -5.40
C GLU A 22 -13.34 4.79 -6.73
N ALA A 23 -12.84 5.83 -7.40
CA ALA A 23 -13.37 6.25 -8.70
C ALA A 23 -13.27 5.14 -9.78
N MET A 24 -12.19 4.36 -9.76
CA MET A 24 -12.04 3.21 -10.66
C MET A 24 -13.06 2.12 -10.34
N PHE A 25 -13.40 1.91 -9.07
CA PHE A 25 -14.40 0.94 -8.66
C PHE A 25 -15.79 1.35 -9.16
N ASP A 26 -16.18 2.61 -8.96
CA ASP A 26 -17.46 3.15 -9.41
C ASP A 26 -17.62 3.09 -10.93
N SER A 27 -16.51 3.22 -11.67
CA SER A 27 -16.50 3.11 -13.14
C SER A 27 -16.43 1.67 -13.67
N GLY A 28 -16.40 0.65 -12.80
CA GLY A 28 -16.29 -0.76 -13.18
C GLY A 28 -14.90 -1.20 -13.65
N ARG A 29 -13.86 -0.39 -13.39
CA ARG A 29 -12.48 -0.62 -13.82
C ARG A 29 -11.68 -1.42 -12.78
N TYR A 30 -12.14 -2.63 -12.48
CA TYR A 30 -11.68 -3.44 -11.34
C TYR A 30 -10.18 -3.76 -11.31
N LEU A 31 -9.54 -3.99 -12.46
CA LEU A 31 -8.09 -4.17 -12.52
C LEU A 31 -7.34 -2.91 -12.02
N TYR A 32 -7.82 -1.73 -12.40
CA TYR A 32 -7.22 -0.47 -11.95
C TYR A 32 -7.49 -0.20 -10.47
N VAL A 33 -8.59 -0.71 -9.90
CA VAL A 33 -8.84 -0.63 -8.45
C VAL A 33 -7.70 -1.28 -7.67
N VAL A 34 -7.38 -2.53 -7.98
CA VAL A 34 -6.35 -3.27 -7.23
C VAL A 34 -4.94 -2.69 -7.45
N PHE A 35 -4.69 -2.14 -8.65
CA PHE A 35 -3.43 -1.45 -8.93
C PHE A 35 -3.30 -0.17 -8.11
N MET A 36 -4.35 0.66 -8.06
CA MET A 36 -4.33 1.89 -7.27
C MET A 36 -4.28 1.60 -5.76
N CYS A 37 -4.89 0.50 -5.30
CA CYS A 37 -4.76 0.02 -3.93
C CYS A 37 -3.30 -0.29 -3.54
N GLN A 38 -2.54 -0.97 -4.42
CA GLN A 38 -1.10 -1.16 -4.23
C GLN A 38 -0.38 0.19 -4.15
N GLN A 39 -0.66 1.11 -5.09
CA GLN A 39 0.01 2.41 -5.15
C GLN A 39 -0.20 3.22 -3.87
N ALA A 40 -1.44 3.30 -3.38
CA ALA A 40 -1.79 4.02 -2.17
C ALA A 40 -1.01 3.50 -0.94
N ILE A 41 -1.02 2.18 -0.72
CA ILE A 41 -0.34 1.57 0.44
C ILE A 41 1.19 1.69 0.32
N GLU A 42 1.75 1.48 -0.88
CA GLU A 42 3.18 1.61 -1.12
C GLU A 42 3.67 3.03 -0.82
N LYS A 43 2.97 4.04 -1.32
CA LYS A 43 3.34 5.45 -1.11
C LYS A 43 3.24 5.84 0.37
N LEU A 44 2.16 5.47 1.06
CA LEU A 44 2.02 5.76 2.49
C LEU A 44 3.11 5.06 3.32
N SER A 45 3.42 3.81 2.99
CA SER A 45 4.48 3.04 3.66
C SER A 45 5.86 3.66 3.45
N LYS A 46 6.14 4.19 2.26
CA LYS A 46 7.36 4.97 1.98
C LYS A 46 7.39 6.26 2.80
N GLY A 47 6.26 6.94 2.96
CA GLY A 47 6.12 8.08 3.85
C GLY A 47 6.51 7.75 5.30
N LEU A 48 5.96 6.67 5.87
CA LEU A 48 6.33 6.21 7.23
C LEU A 48 7.82 5.88 7.35
N TYR A 49 8.37 5.21 6.35
CA TYR A 49 9.80 4.90 6.32
C TYR A 49 10.66 6.17 6.40
N VAL A 50 10.36 7.15 5.53
CA VAL A 50 11.07 8.44 5.51
C VAL A 50 10.91 9.17 6.85
N TYR A 51 9.70 9.19 7.41
CA TYR A 51 9.40 9.84 8.69
C TYR A 51 10.29 9.30 9.83
N TYR A 52 10.36 7.98 9.96
CA TYR A 52 11.04 7.33 11.09
C TYR A 52 12.54 7.15 10.92
N THR A 53 13.04 7.10 9.69
CA THR A 53 14.46 6.81 9.42
C THR A 53 15.25 8.06 9.01
N ASN A 54 14.57 9.12 8.55
CA ASN A 54 15.19 10.26 7.87
C ASN A 54 16.02 9.85 6.63
N LEU A 55 15.76 8.66 6.08
CA LEU A 55 16.39 8.17 4.86
C LEU A 55 15.40 8.25 3.70
N GLU A 56 15.93 8.32 2.49
CA GLU A 56 15.12 8.20 1.28
C GLU A 56 14.55 6.77 1.16
N ALA A 57 13.30 6.67 0.72
CA ALA A 57 12.63 5.39 0.58
C ALA A 57 13.36 4.47 -0.42
N THR A 58 13.43 3.18 -0.09
CA THR A 58 14.07 2.19 -0.95
C THR A 58 13.35 2.06 -2.30
N ARG A 59 14.13 1.88 -3.38
CA ARG A 59 13.60 1.70 -4.74
C ARG A 59 13.05 0.28 -4.93
N THR A 60 11.92 0.01 -4.29
CA THR A 60 11.17 -1.25 -4.39
C THR A 60 9.67 -0.98 -4.41
N HIS A 61 8.91 -1.96 -4.91
CA HIS A 61 7.45 -2.00 -4.84
C HIS A 61 6.95 -2.95 -3.75
N ASN A 62 7.86 -3.68 -3.12
CA ASN A 62 7.51 -4.60 -2.06
C ASN A 62 7.32 -3.83 -0.75
N ILE A 63 6.06 -3.59 -0.38
CA ILE A 63 5.65 -2.88 0.84
C ILE A 63 6.24 -3.52 2.09
N ASN A 64 6.31 -4.86 2.16
CA ASN A 64 6.88 -5.57 3.31
C ASN A 64 8.37 -5.26 3.49
N ILE A 65 9.11 -5.12 2.39
CA ILE A 65 10.53 -4.72 2.44
C ILE A 65 10.65 -3.28 2.97
N VAL A 66 9.80 -2.36 2.49
CA VAL A 66 9.80 -0.95 2.93
C VAL A 66 9.56 -0.84 4.44
N LEU A 67 8.59 -1.59 4.98
CA LEU A 67 8.23 -1.48 6.39
C LEU A 67 9.09 -2.33 7.34
N SER A 68 9.76 -3.38 6.85
CA SER A 68 10.54 -4.31 7.69
C SER A 68 11.55 -3.65 8.65
N PRO A 69 12.22 -2.53 8.32
CA PRO A 69 13.15 -1.87 9.24
C PRO A 69 12.44 -1.16 10.40
N LEU A 70 11.17 -0.79 10.24
CA LEU A 70 10.38 -0.06 11.25
C LEU A 70 9.86 -0.96 12.37
N PHE A 71 10.02 -2.28 12.24
CA PHE A 71 9.54 -3.27 13.22
C PHE A 71 10.67 -4.03 13.93
N GLN A 72 11.93 -3.75 13.60
CA GLN A 72 13.08 -4.39 14.27
C GLN A 72 13.12 -4.02 15.76
N GLU A 73 13.79 -4.84 16.57
CA GLU A 73 13.97 -4.52 17.98
C GLU A 73 14.61 -3.13 18.16
N GLY A 74 14.05 -2.31 19.04
CA GLY A 74 14.49 -0.92 19.27
C GLY A 74 13.99 0.12 18.26
N SER A 75 13.23 -0.27 17.24
CA SER A 75 12.62 0.67 16.27
C SER A 75 11.28 1.23 16.77
N ALA A 76 10.86 2.35 16.18
CA ALA A 76 9.68 3.11 16.62
C ALA A 76 8.36 2.32 16.58
N LEU A 77 8.22 1.34 15.68
CA LEU A 77 6.99 0.56 15.53
C LEU A 77 7.15 -0.89 15.98
N HIS A 78 8.22 -1.26 16.71
CA HIS A 78 8.45 -2.64 17.15
C HIS A 78 7.24 -3.28 17.84
N ALA A 79 6.51 -2.52 18.67
CA ALA A 79 5.31 -3.00 19.37
C ALA A 79 4.19 -3.49 18.43
N GLU A 80 4.18 -3.03 17.18
CA GLU A 80 3.15 -3.31 16.19
C GLU A 80 3.50 -4.52 15.30
N ILE A 81 4.69 -5.13 15.49
CA ILE A 81 5.19 -6.20 14.63
C ILE A 81 4.22 -7.39 14.52
N SER A 82 3.54 -7.74 15.61
CA SER A 82 2.57 -8.85 15.62
C SER A 82 1.35 -8.53 14.76
N THR A 83 0.80 -7.31 14.90
CA THR A 83 -0.31 -6.81 14.08
C THR A 83 0.08 -6.78 12.61
N PHE A 84 1.26 -6.20 12.31
CA PHE A 84 1.80 -6.14 10.96
C PHE A 84 1.94 -7.53 10.32
N LYS A 85 2.63 -8.46 11.00
CA LYS A 85 2.89 -9.81 10.47
C LYS A 85 1.61 -10.62 10.24
N ASN A 86 0.65 -10.53 11.15
CA ASN A 86 -0.53 -11.40 11.12
C ASN A 86 -1.64 -10.86 10.20
N LEU A 87 -1.83 -9.54 10.14
CA LEU A 87 -2.95 -8.95 9.41
C LEU A 87 -2.53 -8.35 8.06
N TYR A 88 -1.43 -7.61 8.04
CA TYR A 88 -1.12 -6.73 6.90
C TYR A 88 -0.06 -7.31 5.96
N ALA A 89 0.98 -7.98 6.47
CA ALA A 89 2.05 -8.51 5.64
C ALA A 89 1.56 -9.50 4.55
N PRO A 90 0.60 -10.42 4.82
CA PRO A 90 0.04 -11.28 3.78
C PRO A 90 -0.75 -10.49 2.73
N PHE A 91 -1.53 -9.48 3.17
CA PHE A 91 -2.28 -8.62 2.28
C PHE A 91 -1.37 -7.78 1.37
N PHE A 92 -0.26 -7.28 1.91
CA PHE A 92 0.70 -6.50 1.14
C PHE A 92 1.45 -7.35 0.11
N ALA A 93 1.63 -8.65 0.37
CA ALA A 93 2.13 -9.59 -0.63
C ALA A 93 1.11 -9.84 -1.76
N GLU A 94 -0.18 -9.89 -1.43
CA GLU A 94 -1.28 -9.95 -2.41
C GLU A 94 -1.30 -8.69 -3.30
N LEU A 95 -1.20 -7.50 -2.71
CA LEU A 95 -1.15 -6.24 -3.47
C LEU A 95 0.04 -6.18 -4.45
N LEU A 96 1.22 -6.67 -4.03
CA LEU A 96 2.39 -6.73 -4.89
C LEU A 96 2.17 -7.60 -6.13
N ALA A 97 1.38 -8.68 -6.03
CA ALA A 97 1.06 -9.52 -7.18
C ALA A 97 0.25 -8.77 -8.25
N TYR A 98 -0.60 -7.82 -7.84
CA TYR A 98 -1.33 -6.95 -8.77
C TYR A 98 -0.45 -5.90 -9.46
N TYR A 99 0.70 -5.56 -8.88
CA TYR A 99 1.66 -4.67 -9.52
C TYR A 99 2.45 -5.36 -10.63
N ILE A 100 2.89 -6.59 -10.36
CA ILE A 100 3.69 -7.39 -11.29
C ILE A 100 2.84 -7.80 -12.51
N SER A 101 1.54 -7.99 -12.31
CA SER A 101 0.62 -8.45 -13.36
C SER A 101 0.37 -7.43 -14.48
N GLU A 102 0.39 -6.13 -14.21
CA GLU A 102 0.18 -5.11 -15.24
C GLU A 102 1.35 -4.99 -16.23
N ARG A 103 2.53 -5.51 -15.87
CA ARG A 103 3.76 -5.41 -16.68
C ARG A 103 3.86 -6.43 -17.81
N TYR A 104 2.96 -7.43 -17.85
CA TYR A 104 2.94 -8.47 -18.88
C TYR A 104 1.56 -8.57 -19.55
N PRO A 105 1.42 -8.27 -20.85
CA PRO A 105 0.12 -8.21 -21.54
C PRO A 105 -0.73 -9.48 -21.40
N SER A 106 -0.12 -10.66 -21.54
CA SER A 106 -0.82 -11.95 -21.42
C SER A 106 -1.29 -12.26 -19.99
N TYR A 107 -0.62 -11.69 -18.99
CA TYR A 107 -0.99 -11.84 -17.59
C TYR A 107 -2.08 -10.83 -17.19
N LYS A 108 -2.01 -9.62 -17.75
CA LYS A 108 -3.02 -8.57 -17.63
C LYS A 108 -4.39 -9.03 -18.14
N GLU A 109 -4.45 -9.71 -19.28
CA GLU A 109 -5.71 -10.27 -19.81
C GLU A 109 -6.32 -11.31 -18.87
N ARG A 110 -5.49 -12.22 -18.34
CA ARG A 110 -5.94 -13.23 -17.38
C ARG A 110 -6.43 -12.62 -16.07
N LEU A 111 -5.71 -11.65 -15.50
CA LEU A 111 -6.16 -10.97 -14.28
C LEU A 111 -7.38 -10.10 -14.51
N SER A 112 -7.45 -9.37 -15.63
CA SER A 112 -8.64 -8.59 -15.99
C SER A 112 -9.89 -9.46 -16.09
N SER A 113 -9.73 -10.72 -16.48
CA SER A 113 -10.83 -11.70 -16.55
C SER A 113 -11.15 -12.32 -15.19
N ALA A 114 -10.19 -12.31 -14.26
CA ALA A 114 -10.31 -12.94 -12.94
C ALA A 114 -10.76 -11.97 -11.83
N ILE A 115 -10.46 -10.68 -11.95
CA ILE A 115 -10.86 -9.67 -10.96
C ILE A 115 -12.25 -9.15 -11.30
N GLY A 116 -13.23 -9.76 -10.66
CA GLY A 116 -14.61 -9.27 -10.65
C GLY A 116 -14.87 -8.16 -9.60
N PRO A 117 -16.08 -7.61 -9.59
CA PRO A 117 -16.50 -6.57 -8.64
C PRO A 117 -16.32 -6.95 -7.18
N GLU A 118 -16.65 -8.20 -6.81
CA GLU A 118 -16.56 -8.67 -5.43
C GLU A 118 -15.11 -8.67 -4.92
N GLN A 119 -14.18 -9.18 -5.74
CA GLN A 119 -12.76 -9.20 -5.40
C GLN A 119 -12.21 -7.77 -5.31
N ALA A 120 -12.52 -6.91 -6.29
CA ALA A 120 -12.07 -5.53 -6.28
C ALA A 120 -12.59 -4.76 -5.06
N ASN A 121 -13.86 -4.95 -4.68
CA ASN A 121 -14.42 -4.33 -3.49
C ASN A 121 -13.72 -4.85 -2.23
N SER A 122 -13.52 -6.17 -2.12
CA SER A 122 -12.82 -6.79 -0.99
C SER A 122 -11.41 -6.21 -0.80
N VAL A 123 -10.63 -6.12 -1.89
CA VAL A 123 -9.30 -5.51 -1.87
C VAL A 123 -9.39 -4.02 -1.48
N LEU A 124 -10.32 -3.27 -2.07
CA LEU A 124 -10.50 -1.85 -1.76
C LEU A 124 -10.83 -1.60 -0.28
N GLN A 125 -11.74 -2.37 0.32
CA GLN A 125 -12.08 -2.21 1.74
C GLN A 125 -10.88 -2.54 2.65
N ARG A 126 -10.20 -3.66 2.40
CA ARG A 126 -8.98 -4.03 3.14
C ARG A 126 -7.86 -3.00 2.97
N THR A 127 -7.76 -2.38 1.80
CA THR A 127 -6.85 -1.26 1.56
C THR A 127 -7.23 -0.06 2.43
N LYS A 128 -8.50 0.33 2.51
CA LYS A 128 -8.93 1.46 3.37
C LYS A 128 -8.63 1.19 4.85
N GLU A 129 -8.82 -0.04 5.31
CA GLU A 129 -8.48 -0.45 6.68
C GLU A 129 -6.97 -0.36 6.94
N ALA A 130 -6.16 -0.96 6.05
CA ALA A 130 -4.71 -0.91 6.16
C ALA A 130 -4.16 0.51 6.06
N PHE A 131 -4.76 1.35 5.21
CA PHE A 131 -4.38 2.76 5.04
C PHE A 131 -4.57 3.53 6.34
N LYS A 132 -5.75 3.41 6.97
CA LYS A 132 -6.03 4.03 8.28
C LYS A 132 -5.08 3.53 9.36
N TRP A 133 -4.80 2.23 9.39
CA TRP A 133 -3.85 1.67 10.34
C TRP A 133 -2.43 2.20 10.12
N LEU A 134 -1.97 2.34 8.88
CA LEU A 134 -0.67 2.94 8.57
C LEU A 134 -0.62 4.42 8.99
N GLN A 135 -1.68 5.20 8.76
CA GLN A 135 -1.78 6.58 9.22
C GLN A 135 -1.65 6.68 10.75
N SER A 136 -2.32 5.79 11.49
CA SER A 136 -2.22 5.78 12.95
C SER A 136 -0.82 5.42 13.48
N GLN A 137 0.08 4.91 12.62
CA GLN A 137 1.45 4.62 13.02
C GLN A 137 2.32 5.85 13.10
N LYS A 138 1.96 6.97 12.48
CA LYS A 138 2.68 8.25 12.65
C LYS A 138 2.37 8.81 14.04
N LYS A 139 3.22 8.49 15.01
CA LYS A 139 3.22 9.03 16.38
C LYS A 139 3.99 10.34 16.49
#